data_AF-A0A0G1NGH4-F1
#
_entry.id   AF-A0A0G1NGH4-F1
#
_cell.length_a   1.000
_cell.length_b   1.000
_cell.length_c   1.000
_cell.angle_alpha   90.00
_cell.angle_beta   90.00
_cell.angle_gamma   90.00
#
_symmetry.space_group_name_H-M   'P 1'
#
loop_
_entity.id
_entity.type
_entity.pdbx_description
1 polymer ?
#
loop_
_entity_poly.entity_id
_entity_poly.type
_entity_poly.pdbx_seq_one_letter_code
_entity_poly.pdbx_strand_id
1 'polypeptide(L)'
;MGSMFELIIIGGGPAGVAAAIYAARKKIKTAIITEEFGGQSTISDDIQNWIGQTNLSGFDLAKQLEAHLRVYQNDIEIVGGQRVEKVEKLGDHFRLTIADGVTYETKKVLVTSGSHRKRL
;
A
#
# COMPACT_ATOMS: atom_id res chain seq x y z
N MET A 1 -3.86 -6.29 22.72
CA MET A 1 -4.79 -6.09 21.60
C MET A 1 -4.51 -4.72 21.02
N GLY A 2 -3.81 -4.65 19.89
CA GLY A 2 -3.51 -3.39 19.22
C GLY A 2 -4.80 -2.67 18.89
N SER A 3 -4.85 -1.36 19.13
CA SER A 3 -6.06 -0.58 18.87
C SER A 3 -6.46 -0.69 17.40
N MET A 4 -7.76 -0.66 17.10
CA MET A 4 -8.32 -0.75 15.75
C MET A 4 -7.80 0.37 14.82
N PHE A 5 -7.59 0.10 13.53
CA PHE A 5 -7.23 1.13 12.55
C PHE A 5 -8.47 1.90 12.09
N GLU A 6 -8.25 3.14 11.61
CA GLU A 6 -9.30 3.90 10.93
C GLU A 6 -9.32 3.61 9.43
N LEU A 7 -8.16 3.28 8.87
CA LEU A 7 -7.96 2.94 7.47
C LEU A 7 -6.90 1.84 7.33
N ILE A 8 -7.19 0.82 6.52
CA ILE A 8 -6.15 -0.07 6.00
C ILE A 8 -6.12 0.05 4.48
N ILE A 9 -4.92 0.22 3.94
CA ILE A 9 -4.64 0.33 2.51
C ILE A 9 -3.99 -0.98 2.06
N ILE A 10 -4.51 -1.59 1.00
CA ILE A 10 -4.00 -2.85 0.45
C ILE A 10 -3.23 -2.56 -0.84
N GLY A 11 -1.92 -2.83 -0.83
CA GLY A 11 -1.02 -2.70 -1.97
C GLY A 11 -0.06 -1.51 -1.89
N GLY A 12 1.20 -1.74 -2.28
CA GLY A 12 2.33 -0.80 -2.20
C GLY A 12 2.72 -0.17 -3.53
N GLY A 13 1.84 -0.21 -4.53
CA GLY A 13 2.00 0.54 -5.77
C GLY A 13 1.78 2.05 -5.60
N PRO A 14 1.88 2.84 -6.69
CA PRO A 14 1.75 4.29 -6.65
C PRO A 14 0.46 4.78 -5.97
N ALA A 15 -0.67 4.11 -6.22
CA ALA A 15 -1.96 4.47 -5.63
C ALA A 15 -1.97 4.28 -4.09
N GLY A 16 -1.47 3.16 -3.60
CA GLY A 16 -1.46 2.85 -2.17
C GLY A 16 -0.47 3.73 -1.40
N VAL A 17 0.73 3.93 -1.95
CA VAL A 17 1.74 4.83 -1.35
C VAL A 17 1.23 6.26 -1.30
N ALA A 18 0.63 6.77 -2.38
CA ALA A 18 0.04 8.10 -2.38
C ALA A 18 -1.05 8.24 -1.31
N ALA A 19 -1.98 7.29 -1.23
CA ALA A 19 -3.03 7.30 -0.22
C ALA A 19 -2.47 7.27 1.21
N ALA A 20 -1.45 6.45 1.47
CA ALA A 20 -0.84 6.32 2.79
C ALA A 20 -0.11 7.61 3.22
N ILE A 21 0.60 8.29 2.31
CA ILE A 21 1.20 9.60 2.57
C ILE A 21 0.14 10.64 2.92
N TYR A 22 -0.97 10.68 2.18
CA TYR A 22 -2.07 11.60 2.48
C TYR A 22 -2.73 11.29 3.83
N ALA A 23 -2.92 10.01 4.16
CA ALA A 23 -3.47 9.58 5.43
C ALA A 23 -2.55 9.95 6.61
N ALA A 24 -1.23 9.73 6.46
CA ALA A 24 -0.22 10.13 7.44
C ALA A 24 -0.26 11.63 7.73
N ARG A 25 -0.31 12.46 6.68
CA ARG A 25 -0.38 13.92 6.79
C ARG A 25 -1.66 14.42 7.48
N LYS A 26 -2.71 13.61 7.47
CA LYS A 26 -3.98 13.88 8.18
C LYS A 26 -4.06 13.21 9.54
N LYS A 27 -2.99 12.54 9.99
CA LYS A 27 -2.92 11.79 11.26
C LYS A 27 -4.05 10.77 11.39
N ILE A 28 -4.50 10.21 10.26
CA ILE A 28 -5.46 9.09 10.25
C ILE A 28 -4.69 7.87 10.68
N LYS A 29 -5.21 7.13 11.67
CA LYS A 29 -4.55 5.92 12.13
C LYS A 29 -4.63 4.83 11.06
N THR A 30 -3.52 4.66 10.34
CA THR A 30 -3.48 3.91 9.07
C THR A 30 -2.42 2.82 9.08
N ALA A 31 -2.76 1.67 8.51
CA ALA A 31 -1.77 0.69 8.06
C ALA A 31 -1.81 0.56 6.54
N ILE A 32 -0.64 0.34 5.93
CA ILE A 32 -0.50 -0.10 4.55
C ILE A 32 0.11 -1.49 4.55
N ILE A 33 -0.60 -2.44 3.92
CA ILE A 33 -0.18 -3.84 3.81
C ILE A 33 0.20 -4.11 2.37
N THR A 34 1.42 -4.58 2.13
CA THR A 34 1.92 -4.84 0.78
C THR A 34 2.92 -5.98 0.70
N GLU A 35 2.83 -6.77 -0.37
CA GLU A 35 3.84 -7.78 -0.73
C GLU A 35 5.12 -7.11 -1.20
N GLU A 36 5.00 -6.09 -2.07
CA GLU A 36 6.14 -5.37 -2.68
C GLU A 36 5.80 -3.89 -2.92
N PHE A 37 6.83 -3.05 -3.03
CA PHE A 37 6.67 -1.65 -3.43
C PHE A 37 6.74 -1.47 -4.94
N GLY A 38 6.05 -0.45 -5.46
CA GLY A 38 6.06 -0.07 -6.87
C GLY A 38 5.02 -0.77 -7.75
N GLY A 39 4.56 -1.97 -7.36
CA GLY A 39 3.56 -2.74 -8.11
C GLY A 39 3.99 -2.97 -9.57
N GLN A 40 3.05 -2.92 -10.53
CA GLN A 40 3.38 -3.16 -11.95
C GLN A 40 4.39 -2.19 -12.56
N SER A 41 4.68 -1.05 -11.93
CA SER A 41 5.67 -0.12 -12.48
C SER A 41 7.08 -0.71 -12.46
N THR A 42 7.39 -1.65 -11.55
CA THR A 42 8.73 -2.23 -11.35
C THR A 42 9.30 -2.91 -12.60
N ILE A 43 8.45 -3.42 -13.50
CA ILE A 43 8.86 -4.12 -14.72
C ILE A 43 9.03 -3.20 -15.94
N SER A 44 8.86 -1.88 -15.78
CA SER A 44 9.06 -0.91 -16.86
C SER A 44 10.50 -0.43 -16.87
N ASP A 45 11.22 -0.68 -17.96
CA ASP A 45 12.62 -0.25 -18.09
C ASP A 45 12.76 1.27 -18.23
N ASP A 46 11.77 1.93 -18.83
CA ASP A 46 11.77 3.37 -19.13
C ASP A 46 10.36 3.97 -18.95
N ILE A 47 10.22 4.93 -18.03
CA ILE A 47 8.99 5.68 -17.75
C ILE A 47 9.23 7.16 -18.07
N GLN A 48 8.57 7.66 -19.12
CA GLN A 48 8.69 9.05 -19.59
C GLN A 48 7.44 9.91 -19.32
N ASN A 49 6.42 9.33 -18.69
CA ASN A 49 5.13 9.96 -18.45
C ASN A 49 4.83 10.21 -16.96
N TRP A 50 5.84 10.09 -16.09
CA TRP A 50 5.73 10.45 -14.69
C TRP A 50 6.01 11.94 -14.49
N ILE A 51 4.97 12.76 -14.34
CA ILE A 51 5.12 14.20 -14.18
C ILE A 51 6.08 14.53 -13.02
N GLY A 52 7.09 15.36 -13.33
CA GLY A 52 8.18 15.70 -12.41
C GLY A 52 9.50 14.99 -12.72
N GLN A 53 9.50 13.95 -13.55
CA GLN A 53 10.72 13.31 -14.07
C GLN A 53 10.58 13.03 -15.56
N THR A 54 11.57 13.45 -16.35
CA THR A 54 11.55 13.24 -17.81
C THR A 54 11.84 11.80 -18.22
N ASN A 55 12.56 11.06 -17.37
CA ASN A 55 12.85 9.64 -17.50
C ASN A 55 13.11 9.06 -16.10
N LEU A 56 12.55 7.88 -15.84
CA LEU A 56 12.72 7.11 -14.61
C LEU A 56 12.56 5.62 -14.90
N SER A 57 13.43 4.77 -14.34
CA SER A 57 13.19 3.32 -14.38
C SER A 57 12.08 2.93 -13.41
N GLY A 58 11.33 1.89 -13.72
CA GLY A 58 10.32 1.32 -12.83
C GLY A 58 10.84 0.94 -11.45
N PHE A 59 12.06 0.43 -11.40
CA PHE A 59 12.77 0.10 -10.17
C PHE A 59 13.07 1.34 -9.31
N ASP A 60 13.55 2.41 -9.93
CA ASP A 60 13.83 3.66 -9.22
C ASP A 60 12.55 4.34 -8.75
N LEU A 61 11.46 4.27 -9.53
CA LEU A 61 10.14 4.73 -9.08
C LEU A 61 9.69 3.98 -7.82
N ALA A 62 9.82 2.66 -7.79
CA ALA A 62 9.47 1.85 -6.61
C ALA A 62 10.27 2.27 -5.37
N LYS A 63 11.58 2.45 -5.52
CA LYS A 63 12.46 2.94 -4.44
C LYS A 63 12.07 4.32 -3.95
N GLN A 64 11.77 5.26 -4.85
CA GLN A 64 11.38 6.62 -4.49
C GLN A 64 10.03 6.63 -3.74
N LEU A 65 9.07 5.81 -4.18
CA LEU A 65 7.79 5.65 -3.51
C LEU A 65 7.95 5.10 -2.09
N GLU A 66 8.72 4.01 -1.94
CA GLU A 66 9.01 3.44 -0.61
C GLU A 66 9.73 4.45 0.29
N ALA A 67 10.76 5.12 -0.23
CA ALA A 67 11.52 6.11 0.54
C ALA A 67 10.63 7.25 1.03
N HIS A 68 9.74 7.79 0.18
CA HIS A 68 8.82 8.84 0.57
C HIS A 68 7.80 8.34 1.61
N LEU A 69 7.29 7.12 1.47
CA LEU A 69 6.41 6.54 2.49
C LEU A 69 7.11 6.42 3.85
N ARG A 70 8.38 5.97 3.86
CA ARG A 70 9.17 5.77 5.08
C ARG A 70 9.49 7.08 5.82
N VAL A 71 9.44 8.25 5.16
CA VAL A 71 9.48 9.56 5.86
C VAL A 71 8.38 9.65 6.92
N TYR A 72 7.23 8.99 6.69
CA TYR A 72 6.08 8.99 7.58
C TYR A 72 5.95 7.74 8.45
N GLN A 73 7.00 6.90 8.56
CA GLN A 73 6.93 5.62 9.31
C GLN A 73 6.55 5.74 10.79
N ASN A 74 6.66 6.93 11.38
CA ASN A 74 6.21 7.21 12.75
C ASN A 74 4.71 7.53 12.84
N ASP A 75 4.06 7.81 11.71
CA ASP A 75 2.66 8.21 11.60
C ASP A 75 1.77 7.12 11.00
N ILE A 76 2.36 6.13 10.33
CA ILE A 76 1.66 5.01 9.68
C ILE A 76 2.35 3.69 9.95
N GLU A 77 1.58 2.61 10.00
CA GLU A 77 2.13 1.27 10.10
C GLU A 77 2.38 0.70 8.70
N ILE A 78 3.62 0.27 8.43
CA ILE A 78 4.02 -0.33 7.16
C ILE A 78 4.19 -1.83 7.38
N VAL A 79 3.25 -2.62 6.86
CA VAL A 79 3.28 -4.08 6.89
C VAL A 79 3.79 -4.57 5.53
N GLY A 80 5.11 -4.66 5.40
CA GLY A 80 5.79 -5.07 4.17
C GLY A 80 6.04 -6.58 4.08
N GLY A 81 6.13 -7.10 2.86
CA GLY A 81 6.34 -8.52 2.58
C GLY A 81 5.14 -9.40 2.89
N GLN A 82 3.94 -8.81 3.00
CA GLN A 82 2.72 -9.50 3.43
C GLN A 82 1.57 -9.23 2.47
N ARG A 83 0.81 -10.29 2.18
CA ARG A 83 -0.38 -10.24 1.33
C ARG A 83 -1.64 -10.30 2.16
N VAL A 84 -2.62 -9.46 1.85
CA VAL A 84 -3.98 -9.66 2.34
C VAL A 84 -4.66 -10.77 1.53
N GLU A 85 -5.06 -11.84 2.20
CA GLU A 85 -5.75 -12.99 1.59
C GLU A 85 -7.27 -12.88 1.69
N LYS A 86 -7.75 -12.26 2.77
CA LYS A 86 -9.19 -12.17 3.04
C LYS A 86 -9.55 -10.80 3.60
N VAL A 87 -10.69 -10.27 3.15
CA VAL A 87 -11.33 -9.09 3.73
C VAL A 87 -12.76 -9.48 4.09
N GLU A 88 -13.11 -9.36 5.36
CA GLU A 88 -14.42 -9.74 5.91
C GLU A 88 -15.09 -8.51 6.50
N LYS A 89 -16.36 -8.29 6.18
CA LYS A 89 -17.16 -7.25 6.83
C LYS A 89 -17.76 -7.81 8.12
N LEU A 90 -17.48 -7.15 9.24
CA LEU A 90 -17.96 -7.50 10.57
C LEU A 90 -18.82 -6.36 11.11
N GLY A 91 -20.12 -6.37 10.78
CA GLY A 91 -21.02 -5.29 11.17
C GLY A 91 -20.62 -3.94 10.57
N ASP A 92 -20.04 -3.07 11.40
CA ASP A 92 -19.65 -1.69 11.09
C ASP A 92 -18.16 -1.51 10.73
N HIS A 93 -17.36 -2.57 10.79
CA HIS A 93 -15.92 -2.55 10.48
C HIS A 93 -15.54 -3.75 9.59
N PHE A 94 -14.25 -3.86 9.29
CA PHE A 94 -13.66 -4.92 8.48
C PHE A 94 -12.54 -5.62 9.22
N ARG A 95 -12.41 -6.93 8.98
CA ARG A 95 -11.25 -7.73 9.35
C ARG A 95 -10.49 -8.12 8.08
N LEU A 96 -9.17 -7.95 8.11
CA LEU A 96 -8.28 -8.39 7.06
C LEU A 96 -7.39 -9.50 7.63
N THR A 97 -7.23 -10.59 6.88
CA THR A 97 -6.33 -11.69 7.21
C THR A 97 -5.18 -11.68 6.22
N ILE A 98 -3.94 -11.71 6.73
CA ILE A 98 -2.73 -11.84 5.91
C ILE A 98 -2.23 -13.28 5.86
N ALA A 99 -1.27 -13.58 4.98
CA ALA A 99 -0.85 -14.93 4.61
C ALA A 99 -0.35 -15.82 5.77
N ASP A 100 0.15 -15.24 6.86
CA ASP A 100 0.59 -15.97 8.05
C ASP A 100 -0.54 -16.17 9.10
N GLY A 101 -1.78 -15.79 8.76
CA GLY A 101 -2.95 -15.89 9.63
C GLY A 101 -3.10 -14.72 10.61
N VAL A 102 -2.18 -13.75 10.63
CA VAL A 102 -2.36 -12.52 11.42
C VAL A 102 -3.55 -11.73 10.88
N THR A 103 -4.28 -11.12 11.81
CA THR A 103 -5.48 -10.34 11.49
C THR A 103 -5.37 -8.90 11.93
N TYR A 104 -5.95 -8.02 11.12
CA TYR A 104 -6.05 -6.58 11.36
C TYR A 104 -7.51 -6.16 11.27
N GLU A 105 -7.93 -5.21 12.11
CA GLU A 105 -9.29 -4.66 12.07
C GLU A 105 -9.28 -3.17 11.77
N THR A 106 -10.25 -2.72 10.96
CA THR A 106 -10.34 -1.33 10.50
C THR A 106 -11.76 -0.87 10.22
N LYS A 107 -12.03 0.42 10.40
CA LYS A 107 -13.30 1.04 9.99
C LYS A 107 -13.46 1.07 8.46
N LYS A 108 -12.36 1.25 7.73
CA LYS A 108 -12.36 1.47 6.28
C LYS A 108 -11.22 0.71 5.62
N VAL A 109 -11.48 0.21 4.41
CA VAL A 109 -10.48 -0.45 3.56
C VAL A 109 -10.38 0.32 2.25
N LEU A 110 -9.15 0.62 1.83
CA LEU A 110 -8.85 1.13 0.50
C LEU A 110 -8.07 0.07 -0.27
N VAL A 111 -8.66 -0.46 -1.34
CA VAL A 111 -8.05 -1.50 -2.17
C VAL A 111 -7.29 -0.84 -3.33
N THR A 112 -5.97 -1.01 -3.33
CA THR A 112 -5.05 -0.49 -4.36
C THR A 112 -4.12 -1.60 -4.88
N SER A 113 -4.60 -2.83 -4.90
CA SER A 113 -3.83 -4.04 -5.28
C SER A 113 -3.42 -4.10 -6.76
N GLY A 114 -3.89 -3.15 -7.57
CA GLY A 114 -3.60 -3.12 -9.00
C GLY A 114 -4.18 -4.32 -9.74
N SER A 115 -3.51 -4.71 -10.83
CA SER A 115 -3.86 -5.86 -11.65
C SER A 115 -2.59 -6.57 -12.11
N HIS A 116 -2.69 -7.82 -12.57
CA HIS A 116 -1.58 -8.50 -13.23
C HIS A 116 -1.81 -8.55 -14.74
N ARG A 117 -0.73 -8.42 -15.52
CA ARG A 117 -0.79 -8.59 -16.97
C ARG A 117 -1.16 -10.05 -17.28
N LYS A 118 -2.25 -10.25 -18.01
CA LYS A 118 -2.60 -11.58 -18.51
C LYS A 118 -1.52 -12.03 -19.51
N ARG A 119 -0.86 -13.15 -19.23
CA ARG A 119 0.03 -13.79 -20.20
C ARG A 119 -0.84 -14.37 -21.31
N LEU A 120 -0.67 -13.87 -22.54
CA LEU A 120 -1.29 -14.42 -23.74
C LEU A 120 -0.52 -15.66 -24.20
#